data_AF-A0A9P4L714-F1
#
_entry.id   AF-A0A9P4L714-F1
#
_cell.length_a   1.000
_cell.length_b   1.000
_cell.length_c   1.000
_cell.angle_alpha   90.00
_cell.angle_beta   90.00
_cell.angle_gamma   90.00
#
_symmetry.space_group_name_H-M   'P 1'
#
loop_
_entity.id
_entity.type
_entity.pdbx_description
1 polymer ?
#
loop_
_entity_poly.entity_id
_entity_poly.type
_entity_poly.pdbx_seq_one_letter_code
_entity_poly.pdbx_strand_id
1 'polypeptide(L)'
;MPNETRDYGNLRVTLTKDFDWVYNDKGSGAKLNGSFIHAKSQGDLRPLGTYAYAGFDDQSNKRATLLVGNVPNGSGTPAVASPTSYTMMWDARSSESNNDGSIWKANAPSGYVALGDICVNNYASPSTNAMWCVRSDLALQSEFSPDCIWSDSYSKDKTDVSIWPILSPPANTEGSDHIPAINDLFIASTTYNQPDYSRAKFLVLPYPNDFKRFTADLPTFTKDTIPHEGDIFAETPQCAVVLPFTAFFPATDTPSLERIQHPFVTLQRRTAWYVEDVARNAADEPMTQATTITKGVSETQSQEMTNSAGVEISASKGIRLIKGEIEASLNYQFTATESSSTTEYSEVTKTHTYTIGPQTVAVILTDRAWIQAIRSDGSITFQEISFNASDDMSRTEIKLT
;
A
#
# COMPACT_ATOMS: atom_id res chain seq x y z
N MET A 1 20.53 -10.94 -7.76
CA MET A 1 19.42 -11.88 -7.54
C MET A 1 18.14 -11.15 -7.93
N PRO A 2 17.13 -11.82 -8.53
CA PRO A 2 15.85 -11.17 -8.81
C PRO A 2 15.23 -10.68 -7.50
N ASN A 3 14.45 -9.61 -7.56
CA ASN A 3 13.78 -9.07 -6.38
C ASN A 3 12.69 -10.06 -5.92
N GLU A 4 12.39 -10.05 -4.63
CA GLU A 4 11.28 -10.81 -4.06
C GLU A 4 9.98 -10.46 -4.80
N THR A 5 9.14 -11.47 -5.02
CA THR A 5 7.86 -11.34 -5.71
C THR A 5 6.72 -11.71 -4.80
N ARG A 6 5.56 -11.09 -4.99
CA ARG A 6 4.33 -11.44 -4.27
C ARG A 6 3.16 -11.61 -5.22
N ASP A 7 2.29 -12.55 -4.88
CA ASP A 7 1.11 -12.90 -5.67
C ASP A 7 -0.15 -12.28 -5.06
N TYR A 8 -0.96 -11.66 -5.91
CA TYR A 8 -2.25 -11.05 -5.61
C TYR A 8 -3.30 -11.68 -6.53
N GLY A 9 -3.88 -12.79 -6.09
CA GLY A 9 -4.63 -13.69 -6.97
C GLY A 9 -3.74 -14.26 -8.07
N ASN A 10 -4.08 -14.02 -9.34
CA ASN A 10 -3.29 -14.47 -10.50
C ASN A 10 -2.21 -13.47 -10.95
N LEU A 11 -2.11 -12.31 -10.28
CA LEU A 11 -1.14 -11.26 -10.62
C LEU A 11 0.10 -11.39 -9.72
N ARG A 12 1.25 -11.65 -10.32
CA ARG A 12 2.55 -11.59 -9.63
C ARG A 12 3.13 -10.20 -9.76
N VAL A 13 3.63 -9.65 -8.65
CA VAL A 13 4.16 -8.28 -8.55
C VAL A 13 5.57 -8.31 -7.97
N THR A 14 6.42 -7.39 -8.42
CA THR A 14 7.63 -6.94 -7.71
C THR A 14 7.86 -5.46 -8.02
N LEU A 15 8.88 -4.86 -7.41
CA LEU A 15 9.37 -3.54 -7.76
C LEU A 15 10.77 -3.62 -8.36
N THR A 16 11.10 -2.67 -9.22
CA THR A 16 12.46 -2.46 -9.74
C THR A 16 12.83 -0.99 -9.66
N LYS A 17 14.12 -0.69 -9.62
CA LYS A 17 14.67 0.66 -9.82
C LYS A 17 15.61 0.75 -11.03
N ASP A 18 15.68 -0.36 -11.79
CA ASP A 18 16.54 -0.49 -12.94
C ASP A 18 15.78 -0.05 -14.18
N PHE A 19 16.27 1.01 -14.84
CA PHE A 19 15.68 1.57 -16.03
C PHE A 19 16.71 1.65 -17.16
N ASP A 20 16.22 1.63 -18.40
CA ASP A 20 16.94 2.15 -19.56
C ASP A 20 16.44 3.55 -19.88
N TRP A 21 17.39 4.43 -20.21
CA TRP A 21 17.04 5.73 -20.79
C TRP A 21 16.44 5.53 -22.19
N VAL A 22 15.35 6.26 -22.47
CA VAL A 22 14.64 6.15 -23.75
C VAL A 22 14.74 7.42 -24.57
N TYR A 23 14.26 8.54 -24.02
CA TYR A 23 14.16 9.80 -24.75
C TYR A 23 14.18 10.97 -23.77
N ASN A 24 14.68 12.11 -24.22
CA ASN A 24 14.36 13.41 -23.64
C ASN A 24 14.28 14.45 -24.75
N ASP A 25 13.54 15.51 -24.50
CA ASP A 25 13.30 16.56 -25.48
C ASP A 25 14.34 17.68 -25.45
N LYS A 26 15.55 17.41 -24.91
CA LYS A 26 16.60 18.42 -24.75
C LYS A 26 17.03 18.96 -26.12
N GLY A 27 16.82 20.26 -26.31
CA GLY A 27 17.12 20.96 -27.56
C GLY A 27 15.96 21.01 -28.57
N SER A 28 14.81 20.41 -28.25
CA SER A 28 13.61 20.43 -29.12
C SER A 28 12.97 21.82 -29.26
N GLY A 29 13.18 22.71 -28.29
CA GLY A 29 12.46 24.00 -28.21
C GLY A 29 11.03 23.89 -27.68
N ALA A 30 10.59 22.70 -27.26
CA ALA A 30 9.30 22.51 -26.60
C ALA A 30 9.17 23.35 -25.33
N LYS A 31 7.93 23.78 -25.03
CA LYS A 31 7.67 24.64 -23.86
C LYS A 31 7.83 23.91 -22.53
N LEU A 32 7.43 22.63 -22.49
CA LEU A 32 7.59 21.75 -21.34
C LEU A 32 8.74 20.80 -21.65
N ASN A 33 9.65 20.61 -20.71
CA ASN A 33 10.74 19.65 -20.85
C ASN A 33 10.33 18.30 -20.28
N GLY A 34 10.55 17.22 -21.02
CA GLY A 34 10.15 15.87 -20.66
C GLY A 34 11.25 14.84 -20.90
N SER A 35 11.34 13.87 -19.99
CA SER A 35 12.21 12.71 -20.10
C SER A 35 11.43 11.41 -19.89
N PHE A 36 11.92 10.35 -20.53
CA PHE A 36 11.29 9.04 -20.58
C PHE A 36 12.32 7.97 -20.27
N ILE A 37 11.98 7.09 -19.34
CA ILE A 37 12.78 5.91 -19.00
C ILE A 37 11.88 4.68 -18.92
N HIS A 38 12.39 3.54 -19.35
CA HIS A 38 11.64 2.29 -19.41
C HIS A 38 12.24 1.25 -18.47
N ALA A 39 11.42 0.63 -17.64
CA ALA A 39 11.90 -0.29 -16.62
C ALA A 39 12.43 -1.59 -17.26
N LYS A 40 13.54 -2.10 -16.72
CA LYS A 40 14.08 -3.39 -17.14
C LYS A 40 13.21 -4.51 -16.58
N SER A 41 12.76 -5.40 -17.47
CA SER A 41 12.04 -6.61 -17.08
C SER A 41 12.92 -7.55 -16.26
N GLN A 42 12.31 -8.29 -15.33
CA GLN A 42 12.97 -9.33 -14.53
C GLN A 42 12.34 -10.68 -14.84
N GLY A 43 12.95 -11.43 -15.77
CA GLY A 43 12.33 -12.64 -16.31
C GLY A 43 11.02 -12.33 -17.03
N ASP A 44 9.93 -12.98 -16.63
CA ASP A 44 8.58 -12.75 -17.17
C ASP A 44 7.84 -11.55 -16.54
N LEU A 45 8.47 -10.87 -15.56
CA LEU A 45 7.92 -9.67 -14.94
C LEU A 45 8.29 -8.44 -15.78
N ARG A 46 7.28 -7.75 -16.31
CA ARG A 46 7.45 -6.63 -17.27
C ARG A 46 6.72 -5.38 -16.77
N PRO A 47 7.14 -4.19 -17.19
CA PRO A 47 6.41 -2.96 -16.88
C PRO A 47 5.06 -2.91 -17.58
N LEU A 48 4.25 -1.93 -17.16
CA LEU A 48 2.92 -1.64 -17.71
C LEU A 48 2.89 -0.45 -18.68
N GLY A 49 4.07 0.13 -18.94
CA GLY A 49 4.30 1.25 -19.84
C GLY A 49 5.65 1.89 -19.56
N THR A 50 5.90 3.06 -20.17
CA THR A 50 7.10 3.85 -19.89
C THR A 50 6.82 4.89 -18.80
N TYR A 51 7.82 5.17 -17.95
CA TYR A 51 7.75 6.26 -16.99
C TYR A 51 8.15 7.57 -17.67
N ALA A 52 7.31 8.60 -17.54
CA ALA A 52 7.58 9.95 -18.03
C ALA A 52 7.65 10.94 -16.86
N TYR A 53 8.56 11.89 -16.93
CA TYR A 53 8.74 12.92 -15.92
C TYR A 53 9.23 14.24 -16.51
N ALA A 54 8.98 15.33 -15.80
CA ALA A 54 9.40 16.66 -16.22
C ALA A 54 10.90 16.89 -15.97
N GLY A 55 11.56 17.61 -16.88
CA GLY A 55 12.98 17.95 -16.78
C GLY A 55 13.92 16.88 -17.32
N PHE A 56 15.23 17.02 -17.02
CA PHE A 56 16.31 16.22 -17.59
C PHE A 56 17.14 15.44 -16.57
N ASP A 57 16.79 15.54 -15.29
CA ASP A 57 17.54 14.86 -14.24
C ASP A 57 17.32 13.36 -14.35
N ASP A 58 18.41 12.59 -14.43
CA ASP A 58 18.34 11.13 -14.51
C ASP A 58 17.65 10.56 -13.27
N GLN A 59 16.54 9.86 -13.49
CA GLN A 59 15.76 9.19 -12.45
C GLN A 59 16.11 7.70 -12.31
N SER A 60 17.01 7.18 -13.15
CA SER A 60 17.48 5.80 -13.07
C SER A 60 18.11 5.53 -11.69
N ASN A 61 17.73 4.42 -11.05
CA ASN A 61 18.13 4.06 -9.68
C ASN A 61 17.67 5.00 -8.56
N LYS A 62 16.91 6.07 -8.85
CA LYS A 62 16.44 7.05 -7.85
C LYS A 62 14.95 6.91 -7.50
N ARG A 63 14.25 6.01 -8.18
CA ARG A 63 12.82 5.71 -8.00
C ARG A 63 12.56 4.23 -8.25
N ALA A 64 11.54 3.69 -7.60
CA ALA A 64 10.99 2.39 -7.91
C ALA A 64 9.78 2.49 -8.85
N THR A 65 9.58 1.47 -9.67
CA THR A 65 8.33 1.23 -10.39
C THR A 65 7.98 -0.26 -10.32
N LEU A 66 6.78 -0.59 -10.76
CA LEU A 66 6.20 -1.91 -10.63
C LEU A 66 6.46 -2.78 -11.86
N LEU A 67 6.84 -4.02 -11.63
CA LEU A 67 6.84 -5.07 -12.65
C LEU A 67 5.75 -6.09 -12.31
N VAL A 68 4.97 -6.49 -13.31
CA VAL A 68 3.93 -7.50 -13.16
C VAL A 68 4.18 -8.72 -14.03
N GLY A 69 3.59 -9.84 -13.67
CA GLY A 69 3.50 -11.01 -14.51
C GLY A 69 2.36 -11.93 -14.09
N ASN A 70 2.22 -13.04 -14.81
CA ASN A 70 1.33 -14.11 -14.40
C ASN A 70 1.98 -14.93 -13.27
N VAL A 71 1.18 -15.38 -12.31
CA VAL A 71 1.63 -16.41 -11.37
C VAL A 71 1.97 -17.68 -12.16
N PRO A 72 3.19 -18.23 -12.03
CA PRO A 72 3.56 -19.49 -12.68
C PRO A 72 2.61 -20.61 -12.25
N ASN A 73 2.07 -21.35 -13.22
CA ASN A 73 1.07 -22.40 -13.00
C ASN A 73 -0.23 -21.92 -12.32
N GLY A 74 -0.56 -20.63 -12.41
CA GLY A 74 -1.83 -20.09 -11.92
C GLY A 74 -3.05 -20.70 -12.63
N SER A 75 -4.15 -20.86 -11.90
CA SER A 75 -5.42 -21.37 -12.45
C SER A 75 -6.27 -20.26 -13.05
N GLY A 76 -7.03 -20.57 -14.10
CA GLY A 76 -7.98 -19.62 -14.71
C GLY A 76 -7.34 -18.66 -15.71
N THR A 77 -8.01 -17.54 -15.96
CA THR A 77 -7.54 -16.54 -16.95
C THR A 77 -6.27 -15.84 -16.45
N PRO A 78 -5.21 -15.73 -17.28
CA PRO A 78 -3.98 -15.00 -16.92
C PRO A 78 -4.27 -13.56 -16.49
N ALA A 79 -3.57 -13.05 -15.48
CA ALA A 79 -3.72 -11.68 -15.01
C ALA A 79 -3.16 -10.65 -16.01
N VAL A 80 -2.20 -11.04 -16.84
CA VAL A 80 -1.59 -10.20 -17.87
C VAL A 80 -1.44 -10.92 -19.20
N ALA A 81 -1.48 -10.16 -20.28
CA ALA A 81 -1.27 -10.63 -21.64
C ALA A 81 -0.48 -9.60 -22.47
N SER A 82 0.29 -10.07 -23.45
CA SER A 82 1.06 -9.20 -24.34
C SER A 82 0.09 -8.37 -25.20
N PRO A 83 0.44 -7.10 -25.52
CA PRO A 83 -0.25 -6.36 -26.56
C PRO A 83 -0.25 -7.14 -27.87
N THR A 84 -1.34 -7.02 -28.64
CA THR A 84 -1.46 -7.67 -29.97
C THR A 84 -0.68 -6.92 -31.05
N SER A 85 -0.52 -5.61 -30.87
CA SER A 85 0.21 -4.70 -31.74
C SER A 85 0.36 -3.35 -31.03
N TYR A 86 1.00 -2.39 -31.70
CA TYR A 86 1.10 -1.01 -31.25
C TYR A 86 0.64 -0.05 -32.35
N THR A 87 0.03 1.05 -31.93
CA THR A 87 -0.35 2.17 -32.80
C THR A 87 0.58 3.35 -32.53
N MET A 88 1.28 3.85 -33.54
CA MET A 88 2.17 5.02 -33.38
C MET A 88 1.33 6.25 -33.04
N MET A 89 1.73 6.96 -31.98
CA MET A 89 1.09 8.19 -31.52
C MET A 89 1.93 9.41 -31.88
N TRP A 90 3.25 9.28 -31.86
CA TRP A 90 4.19 10.37 -32.13
C TRP A 90 5.56 9.84 -32.53
N ASP A 91 6.31 10.60 -33.34
CA ASP A 91 7.73 10.36 -33.59
C ASP A 91 8.53 11.67 -33.71
N ALA A 92 9.81 11.59 -33.35
CA ALA A 92 10.71 12.73 -33.29
C ALA A 92 11.34 13.11 -34.65
N ARG A 93 10.96 12.49 -35.78
CA ARG A 93 11.70 12.64 -37.06
C ARG A 93 11.69 14.06 -37.61
N SER A 94 10.64 14.82 -37.29
CA SER A 94 10.51 16.23 -37.67
C SER A 94 11.06 17.20 -36.63
N SER A 95 11.52 16.70 -35.49
CA SER A 95 11.86 17.53 -34.34
C SER A 95 13.28 18.04 -34.48
N GLU A 96 13.55 19.23 -33.95
CA GLU A 96 14.92 19.70 -33.76
C GLU A 96 15.58 19.04 -32.51
N SER A 97 14.95 18.03 -31.91
CA SER A 97 15.51 17.33 -30.76
C SER A 97 16.78 16.57 -31.14
N ASN A 98 17.69 16.43 -30.18
CA ASN A 98 18.96 15.75 -30.41
C ASN A 98 18.86 14.22 -30.41
N ASN A 99 17.65 13.66 -30.19
CA ASN A 99 17.46 12.25 -29.88
C ASN A 99 16.36 11.65 -30.76
N ASP A 100 16.58 10.42 -31.25
CA ASP A 100 15.52 9.65 -31.88
C ASP A 100 14.54 9.14 -30.81
N GLY A 101 13.24 9.25 -31.09
CA GLY A 101 12.20 8.80 -30.17
C GLY A 101 10.87 8.60 -30.87
N SER A 102 10.07 7.66 -30.36
CA SER A 102 8.67 7.52 -30.75
C SER A 102 7.81 7.00 -29.60
N ILE A 103 6.54 7.36 -29.61
CA ILE A 103 5.54 6.98 -28.59
C ILE A 103 4.44 6.16 -29.24
N TRP A 104 4.03 5.10 -28.56
CA TRP A 104 3.12 4.10 -29.08
C TRP A 104 2.05 3.73 -28.07
N LYS A 105 0.81 3.64 -28.56
CA LYS A 105 -0.32 3.09 -27.84
C LYS A 105 -0.33 1.57 -27.98
N ALA A 106 -0.37 0.86 -26.85
CA ALA A 106 -0.52 -0.60 -26.84
C ALA A 106 -1.96 -1.01 -27.21
N ASN A 107 -2.10 -1.93 -28.15
CA ASN A 107 -3.40 -2.51 -28.53
C ASN A 107 -3.64 -3.79 -27.72
N ALA A 108 -4.37 -3.67 -26.61
CA ALA A 108 -4.64 -4.77 -25.70
C ALA A 108 -5.50 -5.88 -26.36
N PRO A 109 -5.24 -7.17 -26.03
CA PRO A 109 -6.12 -8.27 -26.44
C PRO A 109 -7.50 -8.19 -25.77
N SER A 110 -8.48 -8.92 -26.30
CA SER A 110 -9.83 -8.99 -25.71
C SER A 110 -9.79 -9.48 -24.26
N GLY A 111 -10.51 -8.79 -23.37
CA GLY A 111 -10.52 -9.06 -21.92
C GLY A 111 -9.38 -8.41 -21.14
N TYR A 112 -8.53 -7.63 -21.82
CA TYR A 112 -7.41 -6.91 -21.22
C TYR A 112 -7.45 -5.42 -21.59
N VAL A 113 -6.75 -4.60 -20.81
CA VAL A 113 -6.57 -3.16 -21.02
C VAL A 113 -5.10 -2.78 -20.91
N ALA A 114 -4.67 -1.81 -21.70
CA ALA A 114 -3.35 -1.18 -21.54
C ALA A 114 -3.48 -0.03 -20.54
N LEU A 115 -2.66 -0.03 -19.49
CA LEU A 115 -2.67 1.00 -18.45
C LEU A 115 -1.79 2.20 -18.78
N GLY A 116 -0.79 2.01 -19.66
CA GLY A 116 0.13 3.05 -20.09
C GLY A 116 0.52 2.90 -21.56
N ASP A 117 1.09 3.98 -22.10
CA ASP A 117 1.74 3.99 -23.40
C ASP A 117 3.25 3.76 -23.26
N ILE A 118 3.91 3.41 -24.36
CA ILE A 118 5.34 3.09 -24.38
C ILE A 118 6.09 4.09 -25.26
N CYS A 119 7.22 4.57 -24.77
CA CYS A 119 8.19 5.31 -25.55
C CYS A 119 9.38 4.40 -25.90
N VAL A 120 9.95 4.55 -27.09
CA VAL A 120 11.17 3.86 -27.53
C VAL A 120 12.14 4.84 -28.18
N ASN A 121 13.43 4.54 -28.12
CA ASN A 121 14.54 5.39 -28.60
C ASN A 121 14.84 5.24 -30.10
N ASN A 122 13.83 4.87 -30.88
CA ASN A 122 13.91 4.65 -32.32
C ASN A 122 12.51 4.80 -32.93
N TYR A 123 12.34 4.46 -34.21
CA TYR A 123 11.07 4.62 -34.92
C TYR A 123 10.37 3.30 -35.28
N ALA A 124 10.92 2.16 -34.86
CA ALA A 124 10.33 0.86 -35.12
C ALA A 124 9.25 0.55 -34.07
N SER A 125 8.24 -0.22 -34.46
CA SER A 125 7.23 -0.68 -33.51
C SER A 125 7.89 -1.48 -32.38
N PRO A 126 7.53 -1.22 -31.10
CA PRO A 126 8.10 -1.96 -29.98
C PRO A 126 7.78 -3.46 -30.04
N SER A 127 8.62 -4.26 -29.40
CA SER A 127 8.31 -5.68 -29.18
C SER A 127 7.07 -5.82 -28.31
N THR A 128 6.18 -6.78 -28.62
CA THR A 128 5.03 -7.13 -27.76
C THR A 128 5.44 -7.73 -26.42
N ASN A 129 6.74 -7.98 -26.23
CA ASN A 129 7.33 -8.35 -24.95
C ASN A 129 7.88 -7.15 -24.14
N ALA A 130 7.72 -5.91 -24.61
CA ALA A 130 8.23 -4.74 -23.91
C ALA A 130 7.38 -4.37 -22.69
N MET A 131 6.08 -4.70 -22.69
CA MET A 131 5.18 -4.41 -21.58
C MET A 131 4.01 -5.40 -21.52
N TRP A 132 3.23 -5.32 -20.45
CA TRP A 132 1.99 -6.06 -20.28
C TRP A 132 0.73 -5.20 -20.46
N CYS A 133 -0.34 -5.82 -20.97
CA CYS A 133 -1.71 -5.40 -20.71
C CYS A 133 -2.26 -6.20 -19.53
N VAL A 134 -3.16 -5.61 -18.75
CA VAL A 134 -3.76 -6.23 -17.55
C VAL A 134 -5.17 -6.68 -17.82
N ARG A 135 -5.60 -7.77 -17.17
CA ARG A 135 -6.97 -8.25 -17.25
C ARG A 135 -7.92 -7.16 -16.75
N SER A 136 -9.06 -6.96 -17.42
CA SER A 136 -9.91 -5.77 -17.21
C SER A 136 -10.46 -5.62 -15.78
N ASP A 137 -10.59 -6.70 -15.01
CA ASP A 137 -11.02 -6.68 -13.61
C ASP A 137 -9.93 -6.20 -12.64
N LEU A 138 -8.66 -6.22 -13.06
CA LEU A 138 -7.51 -5.70 -12.29
C LEU A 138 -7.26 -4.21 -12.58
N ALA A 139 -8.20 -3.53 -13.24
CA ALA A 139 -8.10 -2.13 -13.61
C ALA A 139 -9.33 -1.35 -13.15
N LEU A 140 -9.12 -0.32 -12.35
CA LEU A 140 -10.14 0.66 -12.01
C LEU A 140 -10.12 1.84 -12.98
N GLN A 141 -11.29 2.44 -13.20
CA GLN A 141 -11.36 3.73 -13.87
C GLN A 141 -10.74 4.81 -12.96
N SER A 142 -9.97 5.72 -13.56
CA SER A 142 -9.39 6.88 -12.87
C SER A 142 -9.50 8.15 -13.72
N GLU A 143 -8.82 9.20 -13.30
CA GLU A 143 -8.76 10.50 -13.95
C GLU A 143 -7.33 10.82 -14.40
N PHE A 144 -7.20 11.72 -15.37
CA PHE A 144 -5.91 12.29 -15.74
C PHE A 144 -5.57 13.47 -14.82
N SER A 145 -4.27 13.71 -14.65
CA SER A 145 -3.80 14.96 -14.06
C SER A 145 -4.34 16.17 -14.83
N PRO A 146 -4.68 17.28 -14.14
CA PRO A 146 -5.03 18.52 -14.81
C PRO A 146 -3.85 19.09 -15.62
N ASP A 147 -2.62 18.76 -15.20
CA ASP A 147 -1.39 19.19 -15.84
C ASP A 147 -0.77 18.08 -16.68
N CYS A 148 -0.36 18.46 -17.88
CA CYS A 148 0.41 17.64 -18.81
C CYS A 148 1.91 17.65 -18.42
N ILE A 149 2.56 16.48 -18.44
CA ILE A 149 4.01 16.36 -18.15
C ILE A 149 4.84 17.01 -19.26
N TRP A 150 4.48 16.70 -20.50
CA TRP A 150 5.23 17.10 -21.68
C TRP A 150 4.31 17.26 -22.88
N SER A 151 4.55 18.29 -23.69
CA SER A 151 3.97 18.41 -25.02
C SER A 151 5.01 18.94 -25.99
N ASP A 152 4.92 18.53 -27.25
CA ASP A 152 5.78 19.02 -28.33
C ASP A 152 5.35 20.40 -28.86
N SER A 153 4.44 21.08 -28.17
CA SER A 153 4.06 22.43 -28.53
C SER A 153 5.31 23.32 -28.61
N TYR A 154 5.45 24.03 -29.73
CA TYR A 154 6.58 24.88 -30.10
C TYR A 154 7.87 24.16 -30.58
N SER A 155 7.91 22.82 -30.65
CA SER A 155 9.06 22.08 -31.21
C SER A 155 9.17 22.14 -32.75
N LYS A 156 8.19 22.80 -33.41
CA LYS A 156 7.98 22.84 -34.87
C LYS A 156 7.77 21.46 -35.52
N ASP A 157 7.44 20.45 -34.71
CA ASP A 157 7.10 19.13 -35.20
C ASP A 157 5.87 19.14 -36.12
N LYS A 158 5.78 18.13 -36.99
CA LYS A 158 4.65 17.96 -37.93
C LYS A 158 3.46 17.25 -37.30
N THR A 159 3.66 16.64 -36.14
CA THR A 159 2.64 15.97 -35.33
C THR A 159 2.55 16.67 -34.00
N ASP A 160 1.37 16.63 -33.38
CA ASP A 160 1.18 17.11 -32.00
C ASP A 160 1.15 15.92 -31.05
N VAL A 161 1.78 16.06 -29.88
CA VAL A 161 1.66 15.13 -28.76
C VAL A 161 1.58 15.84 -27.43
N SER A 162 0.80 15.27 -26.52
CA SER A 162 0.82 15.62 -25.09
C SER A 162 0.72 14.39 -24.20
N ILE A 163 1.37 14.46 -23.04
CA ILE A 163 1.62 13.34 -22.13
C ILE A 163 0.92 13.58 -20.79
N TRP A 164 -0.05 12.72 -20.51
CA TRP A 164 -0.95 12.88 -19.38
C TRP A 164 -0.76 11.76 -18.36
N PRO A 165 -0.31 12.07 -17.14
CA PRO A 165 -0.26 11.09 -16.07
C PRO A 165 -1.66 10.73 -15.58
N ILE A 166 -1.81 9.48 -15.14
CA ILE A 166 -3.03 8.97 -14.53
C ILE A 166 -2.93 9.21 -13.02
N LEU A 167 -3.96 9.80 -12.42
CA LEU A 167 -4.00 10.02 -10.97
C LEU A 167 -4.37 8.73 -10.23
N SER A 168 -3.91 8.60 -8.99
CA SER A 168 -4.46 7.60 -8.07
C SER A 168 -5.94 7.90 -7.84
N PRO A 169 -6.83 6.89 -7.90
CA PRO A 169 -8.21 7.09 -7.48
C PRO A 169 -8.23 7.52 -6.00
N PRO A 170 -9.18 8.38 -5.60
CA PRO A 170 -9.31 8.78 -4.21
C PRO A 170 -9.64 7.55 -3.35
N ALA A 171 -9.07 7.51 -2.15
CA ALA A 171 -9.37 6.45 -1.20
C ALA A 171 -10.87 6.45 -0.85
N ASN A 172 -11.55 5.31 -1.06
CA ASN A 172 -12.85 5.10 -0.42
C ASN A 172 -12.64 4.97 1.10
N THR A 173 -13.65 5.32 1.91
CA THR A 173 -13.48 5.28 3.37
C THR A 173 -13.53 3.84 3.91
N GLU A 174 -14.35 2.97 3.31
CA GLU A 174 -14.55 1.59 3.78
C GLU A 174 -13.43 0.62 3.39
N GLY A 175 -12.57 0.97 2.42
CA GLY A 175 -11.69 -0.01 1.77
C GLY A 175 -12.43 -0.85 0.73
N SER A 176 -11.72 -1.81 0.14
CA SER A 176 -12.33 -2.85 -0.70
C SER A 176 -11.43 -4.07 -0.78
N ASP A 177 -11.90 -5.14 -1.43
CA ASP A 177 -11.11 -6.32 -1.80
C ASP A 177 -10.08 -6.05 -2.91
N HIS A 178 -9.96 -4.80 -3.35
CA HIS A 178 -8.99 -4.32 -4.34
C HIS A 178 -8.24 -3.11 -3.79
N ILE A 179 -6.91 -3.22 -3.68
CA ILE A 179 -6.05 -2.14 -3.19
C ILE A 179 -5.32 -1.50 -4.37
N PRO A 180 -5.39 -0.17 -4.59
CA PRO A 180 -4.62 0.51 -5.62
C PRO A 180 -3.11 0.22 -5.50
N ALA A 181 -2.43 0.04 -6.63
CA ALA A 181 -0.96 -0.06 -6.69
C ALA A 181 -0.36 1.20 -7.32
N ILE A 182 0.96 1.39 -7.26
CA ILE A 182 1.57 2.52 -7.99
C ILE A 182 1.22 2.47 -9.48
N ASN A 183 0.85 3.62 -10.04
CA ASN A 183 0.63 3.82 -11.46
C ASN A 183 1.35 5.10 -11.90
N ASP A 184 2.63 4.98 -12.18
CA ASP A 184 3.48 6.07 -12.68
C ASP A 184 3.49 6.11 -14.22
N LEU A 185 2.40 5.68 -14.84
CA LEU A 185 2.27 5.58 -16.29
C LEU A 185 1.67 6.87 -16.87
N PHE A 186 1.87 7.04 -18.17
CA PHE A 186 1.23 8.11 -18.94
C PHE A 186 0.39 7.56 -20.08
N ILE A 187 -0.52 8.41 -20.55
CA ILE A 187 -1.26 8.22 -21.79
C ILE A 187 -0.95 9.38 -22.74
N ALA A 188 -0.58 9.06 -23.97
CA ALA A 188 -0.35 10.04 -25.02
C ALA A 188 -1.65 10.43 -25.73
N SER A 189 -1.74 11.71 -26.07
CA SER A 189 -2.77 12.31 -26.92
C SER A 189 -2.10 12.85 -28.17
N THR A 190 -2.69 12.63 -29.36
CA THR A 190 -2.23 13.22 -30.64
C THR A 190 -2.70 14.68 -30.82
N THR A 191 -3.06 15.32 -29.72
CA THR A 191 -3.50 16.72 -29.62
C THR A 191 -2.93 17.27 -28.32
N TYR A 192 -3.11 18.57 -28.06
CA TYR A 192 -2.76 19.17 -26.76
C TYR A 192 -3.84 19.05 -25.67
N ASN A 193 -4.91 18.31 -25.94
CA ASN A 193 -5.98 18.05 -24.97
C ASN A 193 -5.81 16.69 -24.32
N GLN A 194 -6.46 16.52 -23.16
CA GLN A 194 -6.53 15.23 -22.46
C GLN A 194 -7.02 14.11 -23.41
N PRO A 195 -6.47 12.89 -23.27
CA PRO A 195 -6.95 11.73 -24.01
C PRO A 195 -8.40 11.37 -23.62
N ASP A 196 -8.98 10.43 -24.36
CA ASP A 196 -10.25 9.81 -23.99
C ASP A 196 -10.22 9.29 -22.55
N TYR A 197 -11.18 9.72 -21.72
CA TYR A 197 -11.34 9.36 -20.31
C TYR A 197 -11.30 7.84 -20.08
N SER A 198 -11.85 7.05 -21.01
CA SER A 198 -11.85 5.58 -20.90
C SER A 198 -10.46 4.96 -20.87
N ARG A 199 -9.41 5.71 -21.24
CA ARG A 199 -8.01 5.27 -21.18
C ARG A 199 -7.35 5.51 -19.81
N ALA A 200 -7.93 6.35 -18.97
CA ALA A 200 -7.42 6.56 -17.62
C ALA A 200 -7.78 5.36 -16.74
N LYS A 201 -6.89 4.37 -16.69
CA LYS A 201 -7.06 3.12 -15.94
C LYS A 201 -5.94 2.95 -14.93
N PHE A 202 -6.28 2.43 -13.76
CA PHE A 202 -5.39 2.31 -12.62
C PHE A 202 -5.30 0.87 -12.12
N LEU A 203 -4.09 0.37 -11.88
CA LEU A 203 -3.87 -0.99 -11.42
C LEU A 203 -4.39 -1.17 -9.99
N VAL A 204 -5.10 -2.29 -9.77
CA VAL A 204 -5.47 -2.73 -8.42
C VAL A 204 -4.99 -4.14 -8.14
N LEU A 205 -4.69 -4.38 -6.86
CA LEU A 205 -4.25 -5.66 -6.32
C LEU A 205 -5.43 -6.33 -5.60
N PRO A 206 -5.85 -7.53 -6.03
CA PRO A 206 -6.82 -8.32 -5.29
C PRO A 206 -6.30 -8.66 -3.90
N TYR A 207 -7.07 -8.33 -2.87
CA TYR A 207 -6.72 -8.51 -1.46
C TYR A 207 -7.97 -8.81 -0.62
N PRO A 208 -8.33 -10.09 -0.41
CA PRO A 208 -9.52 -10.47 0.34
C PRO A 208 -9.44 -10.06 1.82
N ASN A 209 -10.59 -10.04 2.49
CA ASN A 209 -10.66 -9.86 3.93
C ASN A 209 -10.43 -11.20 4.63
N ASP A 210 -9.27 -11.34 5.28
CA ASP A 210 -8.88 -12.49 6.10
C ASP A 210 -8.88 -12.14 7.61
N PHE A 211 -9.59 -11.09 8.01
CA PHE A 211 -9.63 -10.61 9.39
C PHE A 211 -10.28 -11.63 10.34
N LYS A 212 -9.64 -11.85 11.49
CA LYS A 212 -10.11 -12.73 12.55
C LYS A 212 -10.36 -11.95 13.84
N ARG A 213 -11.57 -12.08 14.39
CA ARG A 213 -11.90 -11.52 15.71
C ARG A 213 -11.08 -12.22 16.80
N PHE A 214 -10.66 -11.46 17.80
CA PHE A 214 -10.08 -12.01 19.01
C PHE A 214 -11.18 -12.66 19.84
N THR A 215 -11.01 -13.95 20.15
CA THR A 215 -12.04 -14.77 20.81
C THR A 215 -11.44 -15.73 21.84
N ALA A 216 -10.21 -15.46 22.29
CA ALA A 216 -9.55 -16.30 23.27
C ALA A 216 -10.25 -16.23 24.63
N ASP A 217 -10.36 -17.38 25.30
CA ASP A 217 -10.90 -17.46 26.66
C ASP A 217 -10.04 -16.64 27.63
N LEU A 218 -10.69 -16.13 28.69
CA LEU A 218 -9.97 -15.40 29.74
C LEU A 218 -8.94 -16.32 30.43
N PRO A 219 -7.71 -15.84 30.66
CA PRO A 219 -6.70 -16.61 31.37
C PRO A 219 -7.15 -16.93 32.80
N THR A 220 -6.87 -18.16 33.24
CA THR A 220 -7.11 -18.60 34.61
C THR A 220 -5.81 -18.67 35.38
N PHE A 221 -5.80 -18.16 36.61
CA PHE A 221 -4.61 -18.14 37.47
C PHE A 221 -4.89 -18.86 38.79
N THR A 222 -3.81 -19.34 39.41
CA THR A 222 -3.81 -19.91 40.75
C THR A 222 -2.92 -19.05 41.66
N LYS A 223 -2.92 -19.32 42.96
CA LYS A 223 -2.06 -18.62 43.93
C LYS A 223 -0.56 -18.69 43.60
N ASP A 224 -0.15 -19.73 42.88
CA ASP A 224 1.24 -20.00 42.51
C ASP A 224 1.59 -19.46 41.11
N THR A 225 0.60 -18.97 40.36
CA THR A 225 0.74 -18.49 38.97
C THR A 225 0.10 -17.11 38.77
N ILE A 226 0.16 -16.26 39.80
CA ILE A 226 -0.33 -14.88 39.72
C ILE A 226 0.55 -14.11 38.72
N PRO A 227 -0.03 -13.47 37.69
CA PRO A 227 0.74 -12.74 36.70
C PRO A 227 1.24 -11.39 37.25
N HIS A 228 2.06 -10.71 36.45
CA HIS A 228 2.48 -9.33 36.68
C HIS A 228 1.80 -8.39 35.69
N GLU A 229 1.69 -7.12 36.06
CA GLU A 229 1.30 -6.05 35.13
C GLU A 229 2.21 -6.08 33.90
N GLY A 230 1.62 -6.00 32.71
CA GLY A 230 2.33 -6.12 31.44
C GLY A 230 2.41 -7.52 30.86
N ASP A 231 2.09 -8.57 31.62
CA ASP A 231 2.03 -9.93 31.08
C ASP A 231 0.95 -10.04 29.99
N ILE A 232 1.26 -10.80 28.94
CA ILE A 232 0.37 -11.05 27.80
C ILE A 232 0.00 -12.53 27.69
N PHE A 233 -1.27 -12.80 27.32
CA PHE A 233 -1.79 -14.15 27.18
C PHE A 233 -2.62 -14.31 25.90
N ALA A 234 -2.55 -15.52 25.33
CA ALA A 234 -3.34 -15.91 24.16
C ALA A 234 -3.21 -14.96 22.95
N GLU A 235 -2.00 -14.46 22.68
CA GLU A 235 -1.75 -13.61 21.52
C GLU A 235 -2.20 -14.29 20.22
N THR A 236 -3.02 -13.55 19.47
CA THR A 236 -3.65 -14.03 18.25
C THR A 236 -3.39 -13.04 17.11
N PRO A 237 -2.73 -13.47 16.02
CA PRO A 237 -2.70 -12.70 14.78
C PRO A 237 -4.10 -12.58 14.19
N GLN A 238 -4.51 -11.37 13.82
CA GLN A 238 -5.87 -11.09 13.35
C GLN A 238 -5.94 -10.80 11.87
N CYS A 239 -4.98 -10.07 11.33
CA CYS A 239 -4.84 -9.84 9.90
C CYS A 239 -3.42 -9.35 9.58
N ALA A 240 -3.05 -9.45 8.31
CA ALA A 240 -1.86 -8.84 7.75
C ALA A 240 -2.11 -8.43 6.30
N VAL A 241 -1.70 -7.23 5.96
CA VAL A 241 -1.68 -6.70 4.59
C VAL A 241 -0.23 -6.51 4.19
N VAL A 242 0.13 -7.01 3.02
CA VAL A 242 1.49 -6.89 2.48
C VAL A 242 1.44 -6.29 1.10
N LEU A 243 2.04 -5.12 0.97
CA LEU A 243 2.01 -4.30 -0.25
C LEU A 243 3.42 -3.87 -0.62
N PRO A 244 3.65 -3.50 -1.90
CA PRO A 244 4.89 -2.85 -2.28
C PRO A 244 5.14 -1.62 -1.40
N PHE A 245 6.41 -1.32 -1.08
CA PHE A 245 6.75 -0.21 -0.19
C PHE A 245 6.21 1.14 -0.70
N THR A 246 5.98 1.26 -2.02
CA THR A 246 5.39 2.43 -2.67
C THR A 246 3.97 2.74 -2.17
N ALA A 247 3.30 1.80 -1.51
CA ALA A 247 2.03 2.05 -0.84
C ALA A 247 2.18 2.78 0.51
N PHE A 248 3.35 2.66 1.14
CA PHE A 248 3.65 3.23 2.47
C PHE A 248 4.55 4.46 2.38
N PHE A 249 5.48 4.48 1.42
CA PHE A 249 6.48 5.52 1.24
C PHE A 249 6.54 5.97 -0.22
N PRO A 250 7.03 7.19 -0.51
CA PRO A 250 7.27 7.62 -1.88
C PRO A 250 8.17 6.64 -2.62
N ALA A 251 7.99 6.46 -3.92
CA ALA A 251 8.82 5.56 -4.72
C ALA A 251 10.30 5.96 -4.78
N THR A 252 10.62 7.19 -4.37
CA THR A 252 11.97 7.74 -4.23
C THR A 252 12.59 7.51 -2.84
N ASP A 253 11.91 6.80 -1.93
CA ASP A 253 12.40 6.53 -0.58
C ASP A 253 13.73 5.77 -0.61
N THR A 254 14.81 6.44 -0.21
CA THR A 254 16.18 5.92 -0.32
C THR A 254 16.40 4.64 0.51
N PRO A 255 15.99 4.56 1.79
CA PRO A 255 16.10 3.31 2.57
C PRO A 255 15.42 2.10 1.90
N SER A 256 14.26 2.32 1.26
CA SER A 256 13.55 1.28 0.51
C SER A 256 14.26 0.90 -0.80
N LEU A 257 14.78 1.88 -1.55
CA LEU A 257 15.52 1.66 -2.80
C LEU A 257 16.85 0.93 -2.60
N GLU A 258 17.53 1.15 -1.48
CA GLU A 258 18.74 0.40 -1.10
C GLU A 258 18.45 -1.08 -0.85
N ARG A 259 17.21 -1.40 -0.48
CA ARG A 259 16.76 -2.77 -0.16
C ARG A 259 15.80 -3.34 -1.20
N ILE A 260 15.77 -2.81 -2.43
CA ILE A 260 14.78 -3.14 -3.47
C ILE A 260 14.58 -4.65 -3.72
N GLN A 261 15.53 -5.50 -3.33
CA GLN A 261 15.41 -6.96 -3.34
C GLN A 261 14.29 -7.51 -2.44
N HIS A 262 13.82 -6.76 -1.45
CA HIS A 262 12.74 -7.15 -0.52
C HIS A 262 11.58 -6.13 -0.50
N PRO A 263 10.99 -5.78 -1.66
CA PRO A 263 10.30 -4.51 -1.87
C PRO A 263 8.95 -4.36 -1.14
N PHE A 264 8.58 -5.27 -0.24
CA PHE A 264 7.28 -5.29 0.41
C PHE A 264 7.34 -4.89 1.88
N VAL A 265 6.25 -4.29 2.33
CA VAL A 265 6.00 -3.93 3.72
C VAL A 265 4.72 -4.63 4.16
N THR A 266 4.78 -5.23 5.34
CA THR A 266 3.66 -5.87 6.03
C THR A 266 3.13 -4.92 7.09
N LEU A 267 1.85 -4.58 7.01
CA LEU A 267 1.09 -4.01 8.10
C LEU A 267 0.27 -5.13 8.73
N GLN A 268 0.46 -5.40 10.01
CA GLN A 268 -0.21 -6.52 10.69
C GLN A 268 -0.86 -6.09 12.00
N ARG A 269 -1.95 -6.78 12.36
CA ARG A 269 -2.65 -6.61 13.62
C ARG A 269 -2.63 -7.92 14.42
N ARG A 270 -2.31 -7.82 15.70
CA ARG A 270 -2.42 -8.90 16.69
C ARG A 270 -3.12 -8.37 17.94
N THR A 271 -3.82 -9.25 18.66
CA THR A 271 -4.45 -8.92 19.94
C THR A 271 -4.17 -10.02 20.95
N ALA A 272 -4.04 -9.64 22.21
CA ALA A 272 -3.84 -10.55 23.34
C ALA A 272 -4.62 -10.04 24.56
N TRP A 273 -4.83 -10.92 25.53
CA TRP A 273 -5.16 -10.47 26.88
C TRP A 273 -3.93 -9.82 27.50
N TYR A 274 -4.06 -8.59 27.98
CA TYR A 274 -3.00 -7.84 28.64
C TYR A 274 -3.37 -7.57 30.10
N VAL A 275 -2.43 -7.78 31.02
CA VAL A 275 -2.65 -7.53 32.46
C VAL A 275 -2.42 -6.05 32.76
N GLU A 276 -3.50 -5.34 33.10
CA GLU A 276 -3.49 -3.91 33.40
C GLU A 276 -3.20 -3.62 34.87
N ASP A 277 -3.69 -4.46 35.78
CA ASP A 277 -3.52 -4.29 37.23
C ASP A 277 -3.62 -5.64 37.93
N VAL A 278 -2.87 -5.80 39.02
CA VAL A 278 -2.89 -6.95 39.92
C VAL A 278 -3.14 -6.47 41.34
N ALA A 279 -4.42 -6.31 41.67
CA ALA A 279 -4.83 -5.76 42.95
C ALA A 279 -4.96 -6.86 44.02
N ARG A 280 -4.19 -6.73 45.11
CA ARG A 280 -4.12 -7.72 46.20
C ARG A 280 -4.83 -7.22 47.47
N ASN A 281 -5.83 -7.99 47.92
CA ASN A 281 -6.41 -7.84 49.24
C ASN A 281 -5.95 -8.98 50.18
N ALA A 282 -5.00 -8.67 51.06
CA ALA A 282 -4.51 -9.58 52.11
C ALA A 282 -5.23 -9.39 53.46
N ALA A 283 -6.22 -8.50 53.53
CA ALA A 283 -7.02 -8.28 54.74
C ALA A 283 -8.20 -9.27 54.82
N ASP A 284 -8.77 -9.37 56.01
CA ASP A 284 -9.95 -10.19 56.28
C ASP A 284 -11.28 -9.47 55.98
N GLU A 285 -11.21 -8.19 55.58
CA GLU A 285 -12.34 -7.38 55.13
C GLU A 285 -12.25 -7.07 53.63
N PRO A 286 -13.38 -6.83 52.94
CA PRO A 286 -13.37 -6.37 51.55
C PRO A 286 -12.64 -5.03 51.36
N MET A 287 -11.99 -4.87 50.21
CA MET A 287 -11.26 -3.65 49.84
C MET A 287 -11.82 -3.08 48.54
N THR A 288 -11.98 -1.76 48.46
CA THR A 288 -12.31 -1.07 47.21
C THR A 288 -11.03 -0.62 46.50
N GLN A 289 -10.95 -0.92 45.21
CA GLN A 289 -9.86 -0.54 44.32
C GLN A 289 -10.42 0.19 43.09
N ALA A 290 -9.58 0.94 42.40
CA ALA A 290 -9.90 1.51 41.11
C ALA A 290 -8.76 1.35 40.11
N THR A 291 -9.08 1.00 38.87
CA THR A 291 -8.15 0.92 37.75
C THR A 291 -8.64 1.82 36.63
N THR A 292 -7.72 2.55 35.99
CA THR A 292 -8.04 3.45 34.88
C THR A 292 -7.57 2.82 33.58
N ILE A 293 -8.50 2.65 32.64
CA ILE A 293 -8.25 2.09 31.31
C ILE A 293 -8.46 3.17 30.27
N THR A 294 -7.50 3.32 29.36
CA THR A 294 -7.63 4.16 28.16
C THR A 294 -7.76 3.25 26.94
N LYS A 295 -8.91 3.34 26.25
CA LYS A 295 -9.15 2.73 24.94
C LYS A 295 -8.63 3.62 23.83
N GLY A 296 -8.23 3.01 22.73
CA GLY A 296 -8.02 3.69 21.46
C GLY A 296 -6.63 4.26 21.25
N VAL A 297 -6.45 4.92 20.11
CA VAL A 297 -5.15 5.37 19.63
C VAL A 297 -5.03 6.87 19.89
N SER A 298 -3.97 7.27 20.59
CA SER A 298 -3.72 8.68 20.86
C SER A 298 -3.25 9.42 19.60
N GLU A 299 -3.38 10.75 19.60
CA GLU A 299 -2.88 11.59 18.51
C GLU A 299 -1.37 11.39 18.29
N THR A 300 -0.60 11.29 19.36
CA THR A 300 0.85 11.03 19.30
C THR A 300 1.16 9.69 18.64
N GLN A 301 0.46 8.62 19.03
CA GLN A 301 0.66 7.29 18.43
C GLN A 301 0.33 7.30 16.93
N SER A 302 -0.78 7.94 16.55
CA SER A 302 -1.16 8.08 15.14
C SER A 302 -0.13 8.88 14.34
N GLN A 303 0.39 9.96 14.92
CA GLN A 303 1.39 10.80 14.29
C GLN A 303 2.75 10.08 14.12
N GLU A 304 3.17 9.29 15.11
CA GLU A 304 4.37 8.45 15.03
C GLU A 304 4.22 7.37 13.95
N MET A 305 3.08 6.66 13.92
CA MET A 305 2.76 5.67 12.90
C MET A 305 2.76 6.27 11.49
N THR A 306 2.14 7.44 11.34
CA THR A 306 2.15 8.20 10.08
C THR A 306 3.56 8.59 9.69
N ASN A 307 4.37 9.05 10.64
CA ASN A 307 5.71 9.53 10.38
C ASN A 307 6.68 8.43 9.95
N SER A 308 6.67 7.32 10.67
CA SER A 308 7.62 6.24 10.49
C SER A 308 7.19 5.22 9.44
N ALA A 309 5.87 5.04 9.23
CA ALA A 309 5.33 3.98 8.38
C ALA A 309 4.34 4.45 7.31
N GLY A 310 3.97 5.74 7.26
CA GLY A 310 3.02 6.25 6.27
C GLY A 310 1.58 5.79 6.47
N VAL A 311 1.26 5.28 7.66
CA VAL A 311 -0.05 4.76 8.03
C VAL A 311 -0.73 5.69 9.03
N GLU A 312 -1.88 6.25 8.65
CA GLU A 312 -2.76 7.01 9.52
C GLU A 312 -3.75 6.06 10.21
N ILE A 313 -3.94 6.22 11.53
CA ILE A 313 -4.91 5.46 12.31
C ILE A 313 -5.75 6.43 13.13
N SER A 314 -7.06 6.50 12.89
CA SER A 314 -7.93 7.40 13.66
C SER A 314 -9.37 6.91 13.74
N ALA A 315 -10.12 7.42 14.72
CA ALA A 315 -11.54 7.08 14.87
C ALA A 315 -12.42 7.56 13.71
N SER A 316 -12.01 8.61 12.98
CA SER A 316 -12.81 9.17 11.88
C SER A 316 -12.52 8.53 10.51
N LYS A 317 -11.36 7.88 10.37
CA LYS A 317 -10.88 7.33 9.10
C LYS A 317 -10.54 5.84 9.15
N GLY A 318 -10.39 5.27 10.34
CA GLY A 318 -9.85 3.93 10.53
C GLY A 318 -8.38 3.90 10.15
N ILE A 319 -7.96 2.91 9.37
CA ILE A 319 -6.57 2.69 8.94
C ILE A 319 -6.41 3.10 7.48
N ARG A 320 -5.49 4.03 7.21
CA ARG A 320 -5.23 4.55 5.86
C ARG A 320 -3.75 4.64 5.53
N LEU A 321 -3.44 4.40 4.26
CA LEU A 321 -2.15 4.72 3.64
C LEU A 321 -2.21 6.13 3.08
N ILE A 322 -1.27 7.00 3.47
CA ILE A 322 -1.34 8.44 3.13
C ILE A 322 -0.02 9.08 2.66
N LYS A 323 1.11 8.35 2.73
CA LYS A 323 2.43 8.90 2.35
C LYS A 323 3.04 8.29 1.08
N GLY A 324 2.46 7.20 0.61
CA GLY A 324 2.94 6.50 -0.57
C GLY A 324 2.55 7.20 -1.87
N GLU A 325 2.70 6.44 -2.95
CA GLU A 325 2.25 6.78 -4.30
C GLU A 325 0.74 6.57 -4.49
N ILE A 326 0.08 6.00 -3.48
CA ILE A 326 -1.36 5.78 -3.43
C ILE A 326 -1.91 6.29 -2.10
N GLU A 327 -3.18 6.66 -2.12
CA GLU A 327 -4.00 6.76 -0.92
C GLU A 327 -5.01 5.61 -0.91
N ALA A 328 -5.08 4.86 0.19
CA ALA A 328 -6.02 3.75 0.32
C ALA A 328 -6.50 3.58 1.75
N SER A 329 -7.77 3.19 1.92
CA SER A 329 -8.29 2.69 3.21
C SER A 329 -8.05 1.19 3.29
N LEU A 330 -7.58 0.74 4.46
CA LEU A 330 -7.38 -0.67 4.79
C LEU A 330 -8.47 -1.19 5.74
N ASN A 331 -9.54 -0.42 5.96
CA ASN A 331 -10.63 -0.81 6.86
C ASN A 331 -11.25 -2.16 6.46
N TYR A 332 -11.42 -2.41 5.16
CA TYR A 332 -11.88 -3.71 4.67
C TYR A 332 -10.98 -4.88 5.12
N GLN A 333 -9.65 -4.71 5.21
CA GLN A 333 -8.74 -5.77 5.64
C GLN A 333 -8.54 -5.85 7.16
N PHE A 334 -8.86 -4.78 7.90
CA PHE A 334 -8.63 -4.66 9.34
C PHE A 334 -9.90 -4.66 10.19
N THR A 335 -11.06 -4.81 9.56
CA THR A 335 -12.36 -4.86 10.23
C THR A 335 -13.10 -6.13 9.81
N ALA A 336 -13.85 -6.72 10.74
CA ALA A 336 -14.74 -7.83 10.42
C ALA A 336 -15.79 -7.40 9.39
N THR A 337 -16.13 -8.28 8.43
CA THR A 337 -17.04 -7.98 7.30
C THR A 337 -18.45 -7.53 7.69
N GLU A 338 -18.87 -7.83 8.91
CA GLU A 338 -20.16 -7.43 9.50
C GLU A 338 -20.13 -6.07 10.20
N SER A 339 -19.00 -5.36 10.16
CA SER A 339 -18.77 -4.09 10.86
C SER A 339 -18.08 -3.07 9.94
N SER A 340 -18.47 -1.81 10.08
CA SER A 340 -17.75 -0.65 9.54
C SER A 340 -17.28 0.31 10.64
N SER A 341 -17.38 -0.11 11.91
CA SER A 341 -17.01 0.75 13.03
C SER A 341 -15.50 0.95 13.14
N THR A 342 -15.09 2.21 13.29
CA THR A 342 -13.73 2.64 13.58
C THR A 342 -13.59 3.20 15.00
N THR A 343 -14.64 3.05 15.83
CA THR A 343 -14.67 3.61 17.20
C THR A 343 -13.66 2.96 18.14
N GLU A 344 -13.11 1.79 17.80
CA GLU A 344 -12.01 1.20 18.58
C GLU A 344 -10.79 2.13 18.64
N TYR A 345 -10.60 2.99 17.65
CA TYR A 345 -9.48 3.94 17.59
C TYR A 345 -9.76 5.26 18.33
N SER A 346 -10.95 5.45 18.93
CA SER A 346 -11.24 6.67 19.68
C SER A 346 -10.59 6.63 21.06
N GLU A 347 -9.78 7.64 21.38
CA GLU A 347 -9.16 7.76 22.69
C GLU A 347 -10.21 8.10 23.77
N VAL A 348 -10.46 7.16 24.67
CA VAL A 348 -11.43 7.30 25.76
C VAL A 348 -10.86 6.70 27.03
N THR A 349 -10.83 7.49 28.11
CA THR A 349 -10.37 7.04 29.43
C THR A 349 -11.55 6.81 30.37
N LYS A 350 -11.57 5.66 31.03
CA LYS A 350 -12.59 5.28 32.01
C LYS A 350 -11.93 4.72 33.27
N THR A 351 -12.34 5.22 34.42
CA THR A 351 -11.94 4.66 35.72
C THR A 351 -13.01 3.68 36.19
N HIS A 352 -12.60 2.43 36.41
CA HIS A 352 -13.44 1.37 36.93
C HIS A 352 -13.16 1.19 38.41
N THR A 353 -14.18 1.35 39.25
CA THR A 353 -14.11 1.05 40.68
C THR A 353 -14.73 -0.30 40.95
N TYR A 354 -14.04 -1.14 41.72
CA TYR A 354 -14.50 -2.49 42.05
C TYR A 354 -14.10 -2.89 43.46
N THR A 355 -14.84 -3.83 44.03
CA THR A 355 -14.57 -4.40 45.35
C THR A 355 -13.90 -5.76 45.19
N ILE A 356 -12.87 -5.99 46.00
CA ILE A 356 -12.12 -7.24 46.11
C ILE A 356 -12.47 -7.86 47.46
N GLY A 357 -12.91 -9.11 47.46
CA GLY A 357 -13.19 -9.83 48.70
C GLY A 357 -11.95 -10.03 49.57
N PRO A 358 -12.10 -10.45 50.83
CA PRO A 358 -10.98 -10.72 51.72
C PRO A 358 -10.09 -11.85 51.20
N GLN A 359 -8.80 -11.81 51.53
CA GLN A 359 -7.81 -12.82 51.13
C GLN A 359 -7.89 -13.18 49.62
N THR A 360 -8.01 -12.17 48.75
CA THR A 360 -8.25 -12.34 47.31
C THR A 360 -7.33 -11.45 46.49
N VAL A 361 -6.86 -11.94 45.35
CA VAL A 361 -6.19 -11.14 44.32
C VAL A 361 -7.12 -11.02 43.12
N ALA A 362 -7.34 -9.80 42.64
CA ALA A 362 -8.03 -9.54 41.38
C ALA A 362 -6.98 -9.20 40.31
N VAL A 363 -7.02 -9.92 39.19
CA VAL A 363 -6.24 -9.61 38.00
C VAL A 363 -7.18 -8.96 36.99
N ILE A 364 -6.80 -7.77 36.54
CA ILE A 364 -7.55 -6.94 35.60
C ILE A 364 -6.92 -7.11 34.23
N LEU A 365 -7.74 -7.46 33.23
CA LEU A 365 -7.29 -7.67 31.86
C LEU A 365 -8.09 -6.87 30.84
N THR A 366 -7.42 -6.48 29.76
CA THR A 366 -7.99 -5.84 28.57
C THR A 366 -7.60 -6.61 27.31
N ASP A 367 -8.37 -6.43 26.24
CA ASP A 367 -8.01 -6.86 24.89
C ASP A 367 -7.08 -5.83 24.26
N ARG A 368 -5.78 -6.04 24.42
CA ARG A 368 -4.77 -5.13 23.88
C ARG A 368 -4.43 -5.51 22.45
N ALA A 369 -4.53 -4.55 21.54
CA ALA A 369 -4.17 -4.69 20.16
C ALA A 369 -2.80 -4.06 19.87
N TRP A 370 -2.07 -4.64 18.95
CA TRP A 370 -0.85 -4.07 18.35
C TRP A 370 -1.04 -3.98 16.85
N ILE A 371 -0.68 -2.83 16.29
CA ILE A 371 -0.55 -2.63 14.85
C ILE A 371 0.91 -2.34 14.55
N GLN A 372 1.51 -3.14 13.67
CA GLN A 372 2.93 -3.09 13.36
C GLN A 372 3.15 -3.00 11.86
N ALA A 373 3.96 -2.03 11.43
CA ALA A 373 4.52 -1.96 10.09
C ALA A 373 5.95 -2.49 10.11
N ILE A 374 6.21 -3.54 9.32
CA ILE A 374 7.50 -4.23 9.24
C ILE A 374 7.81 -4.57 7.79
N ARG A 375 9.08 -4.54 7.38
CA ARG A 375 9.47 -5.08 6.08
C ARG A 375 9.12 -6.57 5.98
N SER A 376 8.70 -7.05 4.81
CA SER A 376 8.20 -8.43 4.66
C SER A 376 9.22 -9.51 5.02
N ASP A 377 10.51 -9.21 4.88
CA ASP A 377 11.63 -10.07 5.26
C ASP A 377 11.95 -10.04 6.78
N GLY A 378 11.21 -9.25 7.56
CA GLY A 378 11.40 -9.08 9.00
C GLY A 378 12.63 -8.24 9.39
N SER A 379 13.36 -7.65 8.44
CA SER A 379 14.63 -6.98 8.72
C SER A 379 14.50 -5.62 9.41
N ILE A 380 13.36 -4.93 9.21
CA ILE A 380 13.12 -3.57 9.71
C ILE A 380 11.69 -3.48 10.22
N THR A 381 11.53 -3.20 11.51
CA THR A 381 10.28 -2.68 12.08
C THR A 381 10.28 -1.17 11.93
N PHE A 382 9.34 -0.64 11.14
CA PHE A 382 9.21 0.79 10.92
C PHE A 382 8.55 1.46 12.12
N GLN A 383 7.44 0.90 12.59
CA GLN A 383 6.74 1.35 13.78
C GLN A 383 5.83 0.24 14.31
N GLU A 384 5.64 0.22 15.62
CA GLU A 384 4.56 -0.50 16.28
C GLU A 384 3.82 0.46 17.22
N ILE A 385 2.50 0.37 17.25
CA ILE A 385 1.68 1.00 18.28
C ILE A 385 0.87 -0.07 19.00
N SER A 386 0.52 0.20 20.26
CA SER A 386 -0.37 -0.65 21.04
C SER A 386 -1.44 0.18 21.73
N PHE A 387 -2.64 -0.36 21.82
CA PHE A 387 -3.79 0.30 22.42
C PHE A 387 -4.79 -0.75 22.91
N ASN A 388 -5.61 -0.38 23.88
CA ASN A 388 -6.74 -1.22 24.28
C ASN A 388 -7.86 -1.07 23.26
N ALA A 389 -8.36 -2.19 22.73
CA ALA A 389 -9.44 -2.19 21.75
C ALA A 389 -10.80 -1.89 22.41
N SER A 390 -10.92 -2.15 23.71
CA SER A 390 -12.05 -1.76 24.55
C SER A 390 -11.64 -0.93 25.77
N ASP A 391 -12.58 -0.14 26.31
CA ASP A 391 -12.50 0.48 27.64
C ASP A 391 -13.18 -0.38 28.70
N ASP A 392 -13.68 -1.56 28.33
CA ASP A 392 -14.20 -2.56 29.25
C ASP A 392 -13.07 -3.32 29.94
N MET A 393 -13.35 -3.71 31.18
CA MET A 393 -12.42 -4.44 32.03
C MET A 393 -12.89 -5.88 32.17
N SER A 394 -12.02 -6.83 31.84
CA SER A 394 -12.20 -8.23 32.23
C SER A 394 -11.48 -8.48 33.56
N ARG A 395 -11.99 -9.43 34.35
CA ARG A 395 -11.45 -9.71 35.68
C ARG A 395 -11.45 -11.19 35.98
N THR A 396 -10.36 -11.65 36.58
CA THR A 396 -10.28 -12.98 37.21
C THR A 396 -9.81 -12.83 38.66
N GLU A 397 -10.30 -13.68 39.55
CA GLU A 397 -10.03 -13.59 40.98
C GLU A 397 -9.39 -14.89 41.49
N ILE A 398 -8.38 -14.73 42.35
CA ILE A 398 -7.64 -15.83 42.97
C ILE A 398 -7.80 -15.72 44.48
N LYS A 399 -8.31 -16.78 45.12
CA LYS A 399 -8.31 -16.89 46.58
C LYS A 399 -6.91 -17.24 47.10
N LEU A 400 -6.48 -16.54 48.14
CA LEU A 400 -5.19 -16.74 48.79
C LEU A 400 -5.22 -17.83 49.87
N THR A 401 -6.42 -18.24 50.30
CA THR A 401 -6.67 -19.25 51.33
C THR A 401 -7.05 -20.59 50.75
#